data_AF-A0A9D8RQC9-F1
#
_entry.id   AF-A0A9D8RQC9-F1
#
_cell.length_a   1.000
_cell.length_b   1.000
_cell.length_c   1.000
_cell.angle_alpha   90.00
_cell.angle_beta   90.00
_cell.angle_gamma   90.00
#
_symmetry.space_group_name_H-M   'P 1'
#
loop_
_entity.id
_entity.type
_entity.pdbx_description
1 polymer ?
#
loop_
_entity_poly.entity_id
_entity_poly.type
_entity_poly.pdbx_seq_one_letter_code
_entity_poly.pdbx_strand_id
1 'polypeptide(L)'
;MIKNPFSEEIYLRRTHPHKPDLRDEYFRDQTKIIHSLPFRRLKHKTQVFFAPNNDHICTRIEHVLHVATIAATICRGLNKSGKWELSEDLAYAIGLGHDIGHAPFGHEGERAIDACLTRPKRFLHELNSYRVVEHLANYGEGLNLTFAVKDGIICHCGEDFANNQLRPAEKPNDLEKITGRNQMPSTYEGCIVRLADKIAYLGRDIEDAVKADLITTQDIPQAVREEIGESNGEIINTLTLDLINNSKDRDCIGFSDDKFAIISQLRTFNYERIYHNQQMRQRKETIDKCIRDLFAYFRRLFERYGFDYDAYTAEGKQTAFNFAKYMRSMKKVYREAPALVDDIIADYIAGMTDSFALDVMEDVILPNSIKFFS
;
A
#
# COMPACT_ATOMS: atom_id res chain seq x y z
N MET A 1 18.53 4.05 -27.00
CA MET A 1 18.39 3.71 -25.58
C MET A 1 17.03 4.23 -25.14
N ILE A 2 16.14 3.35 -24.68
CA ILE A 2 14.81 3.66 -24.18
C ILE A 2 14.98 4.32 -22.82
N LYS A 3 14.34 5.47 -22.65
CA LYS A 3 14.39 6.31 -21.44
C LYS A 3 12.99 6.75 -21.07
N ASN A 4 12.85 7.24 -19.85
CA ASN A 4 11.65 7.94 -19.41
C ASN A 4 11.33 9.17 -20.30
N PRO A 5 10.04 9.46 -20.57
CA PRO A 5 9.64 10.42 -21.60
C PRO A 5 9.78 11.90 -21.21
N PHE A 6 9.88 12.23 -19.92
CA PHE A 6 9.92 13.61 -19.44
C PHE A 6 11.33 14.04 -19.01
N SER A 7 11.52 15.35 -18.83
CA SER A 7 12.79 15.89 -18.34
C SER A 7 13.04 15.50 -16.88
N GLU A 8 14.32 15.41 -16.52
CA GLU A 8 14.75 15.14 -15.14
C GLU A 8 14.20 16.19 -14.15
N GLU A 9 14.09 17.45 -14.56
CA GLU A 9 13.47 18.52 -13.75
C GLU A 9 12.05 18.17 -13.28
N ILE A 10 11.25 17.55 -14.15
CA ILE A 10 9.89 17.12 -13.79
C ILE A 10 9.96 16.01 -12.74
N TYR A 11 10.81 15.01 -12.97
CA TYR A 11 10.93 13.85 -12.09
C TYR A 11 11.48 14.19 -10.71
N LEU A 12 12.47 15.08 -10.64
CA LEU A 12 13.12 15.49 -9.40
C LEU A 12 12.37 16.59 -8.64
N ARG A 13 11.28 17.14 -9.20
CA ARG A 13 10.49 18.19 -8.55
C ARG A 13 10.00 17.73 -7.17
N ARG A 14 10.19 18.59 -6.18
CA ARG A 14 9.73 18.41 -4.78
C ARG A 14 8.78 19.55 -4.41
N THR A 15 7.96 19.32 -3.39
CA THR A 15 6.98 20.31 -2.89
C THR A 15 7.69 21.44 -2.16
N HIS A 16 8.73 21.09 -1.40
CA HIS A 16 9.62 22.05 -0.78
C HIS A 16 11.04 21.90 -1.33
N PRO A 17 11.76 23.00 -1.55
CA PRO A 17 13.15 22.95 -1.96
C PRO A 17 13.98 22.08 -1.02
N HIS A 18 14.88 21.29 -1.58
CA HIS A 18 15.83 20.49 -0.83
C HIS A 18 17.25 20.90 -1.23
N LYS A 19 18.15 20.96 -0.25
CA LYS A 19 19.58 21.13 -0.52
C LYS A 19 20.15 19.75 -0.83
N PRO A 20 20.71 19.52 -2.03
CA PRO A 20 21.35 18.24 -2.37
C PRO A 20 22.44 17.87 -1.35
N ASP A 21 22.60 16.58 -1.10
CA ASP A 21 23.67 16.03 -0.28
C ASP A 21 24.41 14.90 -1.01
N LEU A 22 25.22 14.11 -0.29
CA LEU A 22 25.99 13.02 -0.87
C LEU A 22 25.13 11.89 -1.47
N ARG A 23 23.84 11.85 -1.14
CA ARG A 23 22.88 10.89 -1.66
C ARG A 23 22.20 11.46 -2.89
N ASP A 24 22.12 10.62 -3.92
CA ASP A 24 21.28 10.91 -5.08
C ASP A 24 19.80 11.02 -4.68
N GLU A 25 19.02 11.75 -5.48
CA GLU A 25 17.66 12.18 -5.14
C GLU A 25 16.69 11.02 -4.81
N TYR A 26 16.80 9.91 -5.52
CA TYR A 26 15.94 8.73 -5.29
C TYR A 26 16.42 7.89 -4.09
N PHE A 27 17.73 7.74 -3.90
CA PHE A 27 18.27 7.10 -2.70
C PHE A 27 17.91 7.92 -1.43
N ARG A 28 17.92 9.25 -1.54
CA ARG A 28 17.40 10.14 -0.49
C ARG A 28 15.94 9.83 -0.16
N ASP A 29 15.10 9.61 -1.17
CA ASP A 29 13.69 9.24 -0.97
C ASP A 29 13.53 7.87 -0.29
N GLN A 30 14.34 6.86 -0.65
CA GLN A 30 14.36 5.58 0.06
C GLN A 30 14.65 5.78 1.55
N THR A 31 15.68 6.57 1.90
CA THR A 31 16.03 6.81 3.30
C THR A 31 14.92 7.53 4.06
N LYS A 32 14.22 8.48 3.42
CA LYS A 32 13.08 9.17 4.03
C LYS A 32 11.92 8.21 4.30
N ILE A 33 11.62 7.30 3.38
CA ILE A 33 10.58 6.28 3.54
C ILE A 33 10.95 5.32 4.68
N ILE A 34 12.15 4.72 4.63
CA ILE A 34 12.60 3.72 5.62
C ILE A 34 12.61 4.27 7.05
N HIS A 35 13.03 5.53 7.24
CA HIS A 35 13.10 6.13 8.57
C HIS A 35 11.76 6.63 9.10
N SER A 36 10.72 6.67 8.26
CA SER A 36 9.39 7.20 8.62
C SER A 36 8.64 6.27 9.59
N LEU A 37 7.79 6.84 10.44
CA LEU A 37 6.90 6.05 11.30
C LEU A 37 5.88 5.22 10.51
N PRO A 38 5.25 5.73 9.43
CA PRO A 38 4.33 4.93 8.62
C PRO A 38 4.97 3.65 8.05
N PHE A 39 6.23 3.71 7.57
CA PHE A 39 6.94 2.53 7.09
C PHE A 39 7.17 1.49 8.21
N ARG A 40 7.56 1.94 9.41
CA ARG A 40 7.73 1.03 10.58
C ARG A 40 6.43 0.31 10.95
N ARG A 41 5.28 0.96 10.77
CA ARG A 41 3.96 0.36 11.07
C ARG A 41 3.61 -0.79 10.13
N LEU A 42 4.22 -0.89 8.96
CA LEU A 42 3.99 -2.01 8.02
C LEU A 42 4.33 -3.36 8.64
N LYS A 43 5.29 -3.42 9.58
CA LYS A 43 5.63 -4.63 10.35
C LYS A 43 4.44 -5.20 11.12
N HIS A 44 3.47 -4.36 11.46
CA HIS A 44 2.30 -4.73 12.26
C HIS A 44 0.99 -4.56 11.48
N LYS A 45 1.06 -4.62 10.14
CA LYS A 45 -0.09 -4.66 9.25
C LYS A 45 -0.04 -5.95 8.45
N THR A 46 -1.18 -6.62 8.34
CA THR A 46 -1.31 -7.83 7.55
C THR A 46 -1.15 -7.58 6.06
N GLN A 47 -0.67 -8.60 5.34
CA GLN A 47 -0.78 -8.66 3.88
C GLN A 47 -2.16 -9.21 3.47
N VAL A 48 -2.36 -10.53 3.60
CA VAL A 48 -3.62 -11.22 3.30
C VAL A 48 -4.20 -11.88 4.55
N PHE A 49 -3.36 -12.57 5.32
CA PHE A 49 -3.77 -13.29 6.52
C PHE A 49 -3.28 -12.55 7.75
N PHE A 50 -4.19 -12.13 8.62
CA PHE A 50 -3.76 -11.71 9.96
C PHE A 50 -3.79 -12.90 10.91
N ALA A 51 -2.60 -13.27 11.34
CA ALA A 51 -2.27 -14.33 12.25
C ALA A 51 -1.21 -13.76 13.22
N PRO A 52 -1.62 -12.90 14.17
CA PRO A 52 -0.69 -12.13 15.01
C PRO A 52 0.20 -13.01 15.89
N ASN A 53 -0.17 -14.29 16.06
CA ASN A 53 0.57 -15.28 16.85
C ASN A 53 1.45 -16.22 15.97
N ASN A 54 1.62 -15.92 14.68
CA ASN A 54 2.44 -16.71 13.77
C ASN A 54 3.50 -15.85 13.09
N ASP A 55 4.74 -15.94 13.59
CA ASP A 55 5.89 -15.16 13.11
C ASP A 55 6.27 -15.46 11.64
N HIS A 56 5.74 -16.53 11.06
CA HIS A 56 6.04 -16.96 9.69
C HIS A 56 4.99 -16.54 8.66
N ILE A 57 3.91 -15.87 9.08
CA ILE A 57 2.94 -15.28 8.18
C ILE A 57 3.43 -13.90 7.76
N CYS A 58 3.45 -13.68 6.44
CA CYS A 58 3.94 -12.46 5.83
C CYS A 58 3.17 -11.22 6.32
N THR A 59 3.89 -10.19 6.77
CA THR A 59 3.33 -8.88 7.04
C THR A 59 3.54 -7.97 5.84
N ARG A 60 2.95 -6.79 5.86
CA ARG A 60 3.06 -5.85 4.75
C ARG A 60 4.50 -5.36 4.54
N ILE A 61 5.36 -5.39 5.58
CA ILE A 61 6.75 -4.95 5.43
C ILE A 61 7.58 -5.90 4.55
N GLU A 62 7.39 -7.22 4.69
CA GLU A 62 8.07 -8.19 3.82
C GLU A 62 7.59 -8.06 2.39
N HIS A 63 6.29 -7.86 2.19
CA HIS A 63 5.72 -7.63 0.86
C HIS A 63 6.33 -6.42 0.15
N VAL A 64 6.37 -5.24 0.78
CA VAL A 64 6.96 -4.04 0.13
C VAL A 64 8.45 -4.21 -0.15
N LEU A 65 9.18 -4.98 0.66
CA LEU A 65 10.58 -5.32 0.40
C LEU A 65 10.71 -6.27 -0.80
N HIS A 66 9.82 -7.25 -0.95
CA HIS A 66 9.77 -8.09 -2.15
C HIS A 66 9.48 -7.25 -3.40
N VAL A 67 8.47 -6.37 -3.37
CA VAL A 67 8.15 -5.50 -4.51
C VAL A 67 9.33 -4.60 -4.88
N ALA A 68 9.96 -3.94 -3.90
CA ALA A 68 11.10 -3.06 -4.14
C ALA A 68 12.30 -3.82 -4.75
N THR A 69 12.60 -5.02 -4.24
CA THR A 69 13.71 -5.84 -4.73
C THR A 69 13.44 -6.44 -6.11
N ILE A 70 12.23 -6.91 -6.38
CA ILE A 70 11.81 -7.40 -7.71
C ILE A 70 11.88 -6.26 -8.73
N ALA A 71 11.29 -5.09 -8.41
CA ALA A 71 11.29 -3.95 -9.32
C ALA A 71 12.71 -3.48 -9.67
N ALA A 72 13.59 -3.35 -8.68
CA ALA A 72 14.99 -3.02 -8.91
C ALA A 72 15.73 -4.10 -9.72
N THR A 73 15.39 -5.38 -9.54
CA THR A 73 15.97 -6.49 -10.31
C THR A 73 15.57 -6.44 -11.77
N ILE A 74 14.31 -6.12 -12.05
CA ILE A 74 13.80 -5.90 -13.42
C ILE A 74 14.55 -4.73 -14.07
N CYS A 75 14.68 -3.59 -13.39
CA CYS A 75 15.45 -2.45 -13.90
C CYS A 75 16.90 -2.84 -14.23
N ARG A 76 17.60 -3.52 -13.32
CA ARG A 76 18.98 -4.02 -13.56
C ARG A 76 19.05 -4.94 -14.78
N GLY A 77 18.10 -5.86 -14.91
CA GLY A 77 18.03 -6.81 -16.01
C GLY A 77 17.84 -6.12 -17.36
N LEU A 78 16.94 -5.13 -17.42
CA LEU A 78 16.70 -4.33 -18.62
C LEU A 78 17.90 -3.44 -18.96
N ASN A 79 18.53 -2.79 -17.98
CA ASN A 79 19.74 -1.98 -18.19
C ASN A 79 20.88 -2.82 -18.80
N LYS A 80 21.06 -4.07 -18.35
CA LYS A 80 22.08 -4.99 -18.90
C LYS A 80 21.90 -5.34 -20.37
N SER A 81 20.72 -5.14 -20.96
CA SER A 81 20.50 -5.31 -22.41
C SER A 81 21.22 -4.23 -23.24
N GLY A 82 21.65 -3.12 -22.63
CA GLY A 82 22.20 -1.94 -23.31
C GLY A 82 21.15 -1.11 -24.04
N LYS A 83 19.87 -1.54 -24.04
CA LYS A 83 18.77 -0.84 -24.70
C LYS A 83 18.01 0.10 -23.77
N TRP A 84 18.09 -0.08 -22.47
CA TRP A 84 17.35 0.68 -21.46
C TRP A 84 18.26 1.53 -20.59
N GLU A 85 17.72 2.66 -20.11
CA GLU A 85 18.31 3.50 -19.07
C GLU A 85 17.25 3.77 -18.01
N LEU A 86 17.25 2.95 -16.97
CA LEU A 86 16.31 2.98 -15.85
C LEU A 86 17.04 3.20 -14.53
N SER A 87 16.39 3.87 -13.60
CA SER A 87 16.88 4.06 -12.24
C SER A 87 16.36 2.96 -11.31
N GLU A 88 17.28 2.13 -10.84
CA GLU A 88 16.99 1.07 -9.88
C GLU A 88 16.58 1.66 -8.53
N ASP A 89 17.16 2.81 -8.16
CA ASP A 89 16.84 3.53 -6.93
C ASP A 89 15.44 4.14 -6.95
N LEU A 90 14.97 4.62 -8.10
CA LEU A 90 13.60 5.09 -8.27
C LEU A 90 12.60 3.94 -8.10
N ALA A 91 12.82 2.82 -8.81
CA ALA A 91 11.98 1.64 -8.69
C ALA A 91 11.92 1.11 -7.24
N TYR A 92 13.06 1.06 -6.56
CA TYR A 92 13.15 0.65 -5.16
C TYR A 92 12.40 1.62 -4.23
N ALA A 93 12.57 2.93 -4.40
CA ALA A 93 11.88 3.94 -3.60
C ALA A 93 10.34 3.86 -3.75
N ILE A 94 9.84 3.71 -4.97
CA ILE A 94 8.40 3.52 -5.22
C ILE A 94 7.93 2.23 -4.54
N GLY A 95 8.64 1.11 -4.73
CA GLY A 95 8.31 -0.17 -4.11
C GLY A 95 8.21 -0.11 -2.58
N LEU A 96 9.12 0.60 -1.91
CA LEU A 96 9.05 0.79 -0.45
C LEU A 96 7.83 1.60 0.01
N GLY A 97 7.37 2.54 -0.82
CA GLY A 97 6.33 3.51 -0.45
C GLY A 97 4.92 3.17 -0.92
N HIS A 98 4.75 2.24 -1.87
CA HIS A 98 3.47 2.03 -2.56
C HIS A 98 2.32 1.68 -1.60
N ASP A 99 2.63 0.90 -0.55
CA ASP A 99 1.65 0.34 0.40
C ASP A 99 1.64 1.03 1.77
N ILE A 100 2.35 2.16 1.91
CA ILE A 100 2.53 2.84 3.21
C ILE A 100 1.22 3.42 3.78
N GLY A 101 0.22 3.65 2.94
CA GLY A 101 -1.11 4.15 3.28
C GLY A 101 -2.17 3.08 3.50
N HIS A 102 -1.79 1.80 3.52
CA HIS A 102 -2.77 0.73 3.69
C HIS A 102 -3.50 0.83 5.04
N ALA A 103 -4.82 0.70 5.04
CA ALA A 103 -5.62 0.59 6.27
C ALA A 103 -5.24 -0.68 7.08
N PRO A 104 -5.50 -0.71 8.41
CA PRO A 104 -5.39 -1.95 9.18
C PRO A 104 -6.32 -3.03 8.59
N PHE A 105 -5.94 -4.30 8.73
CA PHE A 105 -6.65 -5.46 8.20
C PHE A 105 -6.77 -5.52 6.67
N GLY A 106 -5.83 -4.90 5.95
CA GLY A 106 -5.76 -5.00 4.50
C GLY A 106 -6.98 -4.39 3.80
N HIS A 107 -7.37 -4.97 2.66
CA HIS A 107 -8.45 -4.42 1.82
C HIS A 107 -9.82 -4.42 2.51
N GLU A 108 -10.00 -5.21 3.57
CA GLU A 108 -11.23 -5.20 4.35
C GLU A 108 -11.38 -3.90 5.13
N GLY A 109 -10.30 -3.45 5.79
CA GLY A 109 -10.30 -2.16 6.46
C GLY A 109 -10.45 -1.00 5.47
N GLU A 110 -9.82 -1.09 4.30
CA GLU A 110 -9.97 -0.10 3.22
C GLU A 110 -11.45 0.05 2.82
N ARG A 111 -12.15 -1.05 2.53
CA ARG A 111 -13.57 -1.04 2.15
C ARG A 111 -14.47 -0.55 3.28
N ALA A 112 -14.19 -0.93 4.52
CA ALA A 112 -14.98 -0.51 5.67
C ALA A 112 -14.84 1.00 5.93
N ILE A 113 -13.62 1.56 5.80
CA ILE A 113 -13.39 3.00 5.86
C ILE A 113 -14.10 3.71 4.69
N ASP A 114 -13.92 3.23 3.45
CA ASP A 114 -14.56 3.79 2.24
C ASP A 114 -16.08 3.92 2.43
N ALA A 115 -16.71 2.87 2.96
CA ALA A 115 -18.15 2.83 3.20
C ALA A 115 -18.65 3.73 4.35
N CYS A 116 -17.75 4.31 5.15
CA CYS A 116 -18.10 5.27 6.21
C CYS A 116 -18.00 6.74 5.74
N LEU A 117 -17.31 6.99 4.63
CA LEU A 117 -17.12 8.32 4.09
C LEU A 117 -18.41 8.87 3.50
N THR A 118 -18.71 10.13 3.81
CA THR A 118 -19.87 10.85 3.27
C THR A 118 -19.56 11.65 1.99
N ARG A 119 -18.29 11.67 1.58
CA ARG A 119 -17.80 12.42 0.42
C ARG A 119 -17.69 11.55 -0.84
N PRO A 120 -17.74 12.13 -2.05
CA PRO A 120 -17.67 11.36 -3.29
C PRO A 120 -16.30 10.72 -3.56
N LYS A 121 -15.22 11.27 -3.00
CA LYS A 121 -13.88 10.71 -3.16
C LYS A 121 -13.79 9.40 -2.36
N ARG A 122 -13.29 8.34 -2.99
CA ARG A 122 -13.11 7.03 -2.36
C ARG A 122 -11.91 6.99 -1.41
N PHE A 123 -11.92 6.06 -0.47
CA PHE A 123 -10.74 5.64 0.28
C PHE A 123 -10.07 4.49 -0.48
N LEU A 124 -8.91 4.78 -1.05
CA LEU A 124 -8.08 3.81 -1.76
C LEU A 124 -6.67 3.85 -1.15
N HIS A 125 -6.06 2.70 -0.88
CA HIS A 125 -4.77 2.66 -0.19
C HIS A 125 -3.69 3.39 -0.97
N GLU A 126 -3.67 3.35 -2.31
CA GLU A 126 -2.69 4.05 -3.14
C GLU A 126 -2.82 5.58 -3.05
N LEU A 127 -4.05 6.09 -2.99
CA LEU A 127 -4.32 7.52 -2.78
C LEU A 127 -3.94 7.92 -1.35
N ASN A 128 -4.17 7.03 -0.39
CA ASN A 128 -3.77 7.27 0.99
C ASN A 128 -2.24 7.16 1.18
N SER A 129 -1.54 6.31 0.42
CA SER A 129 -0.08 6.21 0.42
C SER A 129 0.53 7.54 -0.03
N TYR A 130 0.02 8.10 -1.14
CA TYR A 130 0.36 9.46 -1.56
C TYR A 130 0.07 10.49 -0.47
N ARG A 131 -1.13 10.46 0.10
CA ARG A 131 -1.53 11.38 1.19
C ARG A 131 -0.59 11.26 2.39
N VAL A 132 -0.15 10.06 2.75
CA VAL A 132 0.79 9.83 3.84
C VAL A 132 2.16 10.43 3.53
N VAL A 133 2.73 10.14 2.36
CA VAL A 133 4.09 10.61 2.03
C VAL A 133 4.15 12.10 1.69
N GLU A 134 3.05 12.69 1.24
CA GLU A 134 3.01 14.10 0.87
C GLU A 134 2.53 14.99 2.02
N HIS A 135 1.51 14.56 2.76
CA HIS A 135 0.78 15.44 3.67
C HIS A 135 0.81 15.00 5.13
N LEU A 136 0.83 13.69 5.45
CA LEU A 136 0.59 13.24 6.84
C LEU A 136 1.86 12.88 7.62
N ALA A 137 2.88 12.35 6.96
CA ALA A 137 4.11 11.94 7.65
C ALA A 137 4.78 13.12 8.37
N ASN A 138 5.63 12.81 9.36
CA ASN A 138 6.33 13.81 10.16
C ASN A 138 5.40 14.87 10.79
N TYR A 139 4.25 14.44 11.30
CA TYR A 139 3.27 15.29 11.97
C TYR A 139 2.70 16.41 11.07
N GLY A 140 2.44 16.08 9.80
CA GLY A 140 1.83 17.02 8.86
C GLY A 140 2.79 17.74 7.91
N GLU A 141 4.05 17.32 7.87
CA GLU A 141 5.08 17.90 6.98
C GLU A 141 5.32 17.04 5.72
N GLY A 142 4.80 15.82 5.70
CA GLY A 142 5.12 14.83 4.69
C GLY A 142 6.58 14.38 4.75
N LEU A 143 7.00 13.66 3.71
CA LEU A 143 8.36 13.21 3.48
C LEU A 143 9.08 14.08 2.43
N ASN A 144 8.34 14.95 1.73
CA ASN A 144 8.83 15.80 0.64
C ASN A 144 9.62 14.98 -0.40
N LEU A 145 9.02 13.90 -0.91
CA LEU A 145 9.63 13.01 -1.91
C LEU A 145 9.65 13.66 -3.30
N THR A 146 10.47 13.15 -4.20
CA THR A 146 10.47 13.53 -5.62
C THR A 146 9.13 13.21 -6.28
N PHE A 147 8.78 13.97 -7.32
CA PHE A 147 7.56 13.75 -8.10
C PHE A 147 7.51 12.32 -8.65
N ALA A 148 8.61 11.80 -9.21
CA ALA A 148 8.64 10.46 -9.79
C ALA A 148 8.29 9.36 -8.77
N VAL A 149 8.78 9.48 -7.53
CA VAL A 149 8.43 8.52 -6.46
C VAL A 149 6.97 8.65 -6.07
N LYS A 150 6.45 9.87 -5.88
CA LYS A 150 5.05 10.11 -5.51
C LYS A 150 4.07 9.64 -6.59
N ASP A 151 4.41 9.88 -7.85
CA ASP A 151 3.66 9.44 -9.02
C ASP A 151 3.63 7.91 -9.12
N GLY A 152 4.78 7.24 -8.96
CA GLY A 152 4.82 5.78 -8.91
C GLY A 152 3.97 5.22 -7.77
N ILE A 153 4.02 5.83 -6.58
CA ILE A 153 3.24 5.40 -5.41
C ILE A 153 1.74 5.54 -5.66
N ILE A 154 1.25 6.65 -6.21
CA ILE A 154 -0.19 6.84 -6.39
C ILE A 154 -0.77 6.03 -7.56
N CYS A 155 0.06 5.75 -8.58
CA CYS A 155 -0.35 5.06 -9.80
C CYS A 155 0.01 3.56 -9.84
N HIS A 156 0.51 2.97 -8.75
CA HIS A 156 0.93 1.56 -8.73
C HIS A 156 -0.24 0.57 -8.85
N CYS A 157 -1.49 1.02 -8.70
CA CYS A 157 -2.69 0.20 -8.81
C CYS A 157 -3.50 0.53 -10.07
N GLY A 158 -4.35 -0.38 -10.54
CA GLY A 158 -5.38 -0.06 -11.55
C GLY A 158 -5.36 -0.78 -12.89
N GLU A 159 -4.63 -1.88 -13.02
CA GLU A 159 -4.73 -2.70 -14.22
C GLU A 159 -5.99 -3.55 -14.21
N ASP A 160 -6.83 -3.32 -15.22
CA ASP A 160 -7.59 -4.41 -15.80
C ASP A 160 -6.58 -5.33 -16.51
N PHE A 161 -6.62 -6.63 -16.23
CA PHE A 161 -5.70 -7.62 -16.81
C PHE A 161 -6.00 -7.88 -18.31
N ALA A 162 -6.48 -6.85 -19.01
CA ALA A 162 -6.55 -6.78 -20.45
C ALA A 162 -5.29 -6.13 -21.05
N ASN A 163 -4.57 -5.29 -20.29
CA ASN A 163 -3.38 -4.60 -20.79
C ASN A 163 -2.09 -5.18 -20.19
N ASN A 164 -1.46 -6.08 -20.94
CA ASN A 164 -0.16 -6.68 -20.60
C ASN A 164 1.04 -5.85 -21.13
N GLN A 165 0.82 -4.66 -21.67
CA GLN A 165 1.89 -3.82 -22.24
C GLN A 165 1.82 -2.41 -21.69
N LEU A 166 2.60 -2.16 -20.64
CA LEU A 166 2.59 -0.90 -19.93
C LEU A 166 3.58 0.09 -20.53
N ARG A 167 3.11 1.34 -20.62
CA ARG A 167 3.90 2.50 -21.00
C ARG A 167 3.62 3.64 -20.03
N PRO A 168 4.59 4.54 -19.83
CA PRO A 168 4.35 5.74 -19.06
C PRO A 168 3.19 6.57 -19.61
N ALA A 169 2.54 7.35 -18.75
CA ALA A 169 1.54 8.32 -19.18
C ALA A 169 2.11 9.27 -20.25
N GLU A 170 1.26 9.71 -21.18
CA GLU A 170 1.65 10.64 -22.26
C GLU A 170 2.00 12.05 -21.77
N LYS A 171 1.51 12.41 -20.58
CA LYS A 171 1.78 13.69 -19.90
C LYS A 171 2.03 13.45 -18.42
N PRO A 172 2.81 14.31 -17.73
CA PRO A 172 3.01 14.21 -16.30
C PRO A 172 1.67 14.28 -15.57
N ASN A 173 1.45 13.36 -14.62
CA ASN A 173 0.22 13.35 -13.85
C ASN A 173 0.13 14.55 -12.90
N ASP A 174 -1.10 15.04 -12.70
CA ASP A 174 -1.44 15.98 -11.65
C ASP A 174 -1.91 15.19 -10.42
N LEU A 175 -0.98 14.89 -9.52
CA LEU A 175 -1.18 13.90 -8.44
C LEU A 175 -2.35 14.24 -7.51
N GLU A 176 -2.57 15.53 -7.25
CA GLU A 176 -3.67 16.01 -6.40
C GLU A 176 -5.05 15.79 -7.02
N LYS A 177 -5.13 15.70 -8.36
CA LYS A 177 -6.38 15.47 -9.09
C LYS A 177 -6.70 13.99 -9.30
N ILE A 178 -5.82 13.08 -8.88
CA ILE A 178 -6.08 11.64 -8.99
C ILE A 178 -7.08 11.22 -7.92
N THR A 179 -8.18 10.61 -8.36
CA THR A 179 -9.28 10.15 -7.50
C THR A 179 -9.60 8.67 -7.67
N GLY A 180 -8.84 7.96 -8.50
CA GLY A 180 -9.05 6.56 -8.81
C GLY A 180 -7.86 5.92 -9.51
N ARG A 181 -8.12 4.84 -10.25
CA ARG A 181 -7.12 3.89 -10.75
C ARG A 181 -6.84 3.99 -12.25
N ASN A 182 -7.21 5.10 -12.89
CA ASN A 182 -7.21 5.23 -14.35
C ASN A 182 -5.89 5.78 -14.90
N GLN A 183 -5.00 6.24 -14.02
CA GLN A 183 -3.75 6.89 -14.39
C GLN A 183 -2.63 5.86 -14.51
N MET A 184 -1.88 5.95 -15.60
CA MET A 184 -0.61 5.25 -15.73
C MET A 184 0.49 6.04 -15.00
N PRO A 185 1.49 5.35 -14.40
CA PRO A 185 2.68 6.03 -13.91
C PRO A 185 3.37 6.86 -15.01
N SER A 186 4.02 7.95 -14.64
CA SER A 186 4.78 8.84 -15.52
C SER A 186 6.18 8.30 -15.86
N THR A 187 6.55 7.13 -15.34
CA THR A 187 7.85 6.47 -15.51
C THR A 187 7.72 4.99 -15.82
N TYR A 188 8.73 4.42 -16.49
CA TYR A 188 8.84 2.99 -16.70
C TYR A 188 9.07 2.24 -15.39
N GLU A 189 9.80 2.83 -14.43
CA GLU A 189 9.99 2.29 -13.09
C GLU A 189 8.66 2.14 -12.34
N GLY A 190 7.77 3.12 -12.45
CA GLY A 190 6.42 3.01 -11.89
C GLY A 190 5.60 1.89 -12.56
N CYS A 191 5.71 1.74 -13.88
CA CYS A 191 5.09 0.62 -14.60
C CYS A 191 5.67 -0.73 -14.15
N ILE A 192 6.98 -0.80 -13.93
CA ILE A 192 7.67 -2.00 -13.44
C ILE A 192 7.19 -2.33 -12.03
N VAL A 193 7.06 -1.36 -11.13
CA VAL A 193 6.59 -1.59 -9.75
C VAL A 193 5.18 -2.15 -9.73
N ARG A 194 4.30 -1.67 -10.62
CA ARG A 194 2.93 -2.18 -10.78
C ARG A 194 2.87 -3.65 -11.17
N LEU A 195 3.82 -4.14 -11.97
CA LEU A 195 3.95 -5.56 -12.31
C LEU A 195 4.71 -6.34 -11.23
N ALA A 196 5.71 -5.72 -10.60
CA ALA A 196 6.48 -6.33 -9.51
C ALA A 196 5.59 -6.63 -8.29
N ASP A 197 4.63 -5.76 -8.00
CA ASP A 197 3.60 -6.00 -6.97
C ASP A 197 2.84 -7.30 -7.24
N LYS A 198 2.39 -7.51 -8.48
CA LYS A 198 1.76 -8.76 -8.91
C LYS A 198 2.65 -9.99 -8.72
N ILE A 199 3.91 -9.89 -9.16
CA ILE A 199 4.88 -10.98 -9.01
C ILE A 199 5.07 -11.33 -7.52
N ALA A 200 5.10 -10.32 -6.64
CA ALA A 200 5.38 -10.50 -5.22
C ALA A 200 4.27 -11.21 -4.44
N TYR A 201 2.99 -10.96 -4.77
CA TYR A 201 1.89 -11.58 -4.01
C TYR A 201 1.42 -12.93 -4.57
N LEU A 202 1.56 -13.20 -5.89
CA LEU A 202 0.98 -14.39 -6.52
C LEU A 202 1.43 -15.71 -5.85
N GLY A 203 2.74 -15.91 -5.70
CA GLY A 203 3.29 -17.11 -5.07
C GLY A 203 3.20 -17.09 -3.54
N ARG A 204 3.38 -15.91 -2.93
CA ARG A 204 3.36 -15.72 -1.48
C ARG A 204 1.99 -16.05 -0.88
N ASP A 205 0.93 -15.60 -1.53
CA ASP A 205 -0.45 -15.83 -1.06
C ASP A 205 -0.82 -17.31 -1.11
N ILE A 206 -0.30 -18.07 -2.09
CA ILE A 206 -0.46 -19.52 -2.16
C ILE A 206 0.29 -20.18 -1.01
N GLU A 207 1.54 -19.80 -0.78
CA GLU A 207 2.36 -20.36 0.30
C GLU A 207 1.70 -20.12 1.67
N ASP A 208 1.18 -18.91 1.90
CA ASP A 208 0.44 -18.58 3.13
C ASP A 208 -0.91 -19.31 3.21
N ALA A 209 -1.64 -19.47 2.10
CA ALA A 209 -2.91 -20.20 2.09
C ALA A 209 -2.72 -21.70 2.35
N VAL A 210 -1.62 -22.30 1.89
CA VAL A 210 -1.24 -23.68 2.23
C VAL A 210 -0.91 -23.79 3.72
N LYS A 211 -0.13 -22.86 4.28
CA LYS A 211 0.19 -22.81 5.72
C LYS A 211 -1.06 -22.60 6.60
N ALA A 212 -2.08 -21.94 6.08
CA ALA A 212 -3.35 -21.70 6.75
C ALA A 212 -4.38 -22.82 6.54
N ASP A 213 -4.00 -23.96 5.94
CA ASP A 213 -4.87 -25.10 5.63
C ASP A 213 -6.11 -24.74 4.78
N LEU A 214 -6.02 -23.67 3.98
CA LEU A 214 -7.12 -23.25 3.09
C LEU A 214 -7.11 -24.00 1.76
N ILE A 215 -5.92 -24.35 1.28
CA ILE A 215 -5.67 -25.11 0.05
C ILE A 215 -4.50 -26.06 0.26
N THR A 216 -4.35 -27.04 -0.62
CA THR A 216 -3.18 -27.92 -0.70
C THR A 216 -2.36 -27.59 -1.94
N THR A 217 -1.10 -28.03 -2.00
CA THR A 217 -0.27 -27.90 -3.21
C THR A 217 -0.85 -28.64 -4.42
N GLN A 218 -1.74 -29.60 -4.19
CA GLN A 218 -2.46 -30.32 -5.24
C GLN A 218 -3.66 -29.57 -5.81
N ASP A 219 -4.16 -28.55 -5.11
CA ASP A 219 -5.21 -27.67 -5.62
C ASP A 219 -4.70 -26.71 -6.70
N ILE A 220 -3.39 -26.40 -6.69
CA ILE A 220 -2.77 -25.48 -7.64
C ILE A 220 -2.87 -26.05 -9.06
N PRO A 221 -3.35 -25.28 -10.06
CA PRO A 221 -3.46 -25.76 -11.44
C PRO A 221 -2.14 -26.31 -11.96
N GLN A 222 -2.19 -27.49 -12.61
CA GLN A 222 -1.01 -28.17 -13.13
C GLN A 222 -0.17 -27.27 -14.05
N ALA A 223 -0.83 -26.54 -14.95
CA ALA A 223 -0.15 -25.61 -15.86
C ALA A 223 0.64 -24.52 -15.11
N VAL A 224 0.17 -24.04 -13.95
CA VAL A 224 0.90 -23.06 -13.15
C VAL A 224 2.18 -23.68 -12.56
N ARG A 225 2.07 -24.90 -12.01
CA ARG A 225 3.23 -25.60 -11.42
C ARG A 225 4.30 -25.91 -12.45
N GLU A 226 3.90 -26.36 -13.63
CA GLU A 226 4.81 -26.74 -14.71
C GLU A 226 5.44 -25.52 -15.40
N GLU A 227 4.69 -24.44 -15.60
CA GLU A 227 5.15 -23.28 -16.39
C GLU A 227 5.79 -22.18 -15.56
N ILE A 228 5.37 -21.97 -14.31
CA ILE A 228 5.81 -20.84 -13.49
C ILE A 228 6.65 -21.32 -12.30
N GLY A 229 6.23 -22.39 -11.63
CA GLY A 229 6.96 -23.01 -10.52
C GLY A 229 6.06 -23.49 -9.39
N GLU A 230 6.63 -24.25 -8.45
CA GLU A 230 5.93 -24.82 -7.30
C GLU A 230 6.19 -24.05 -6.00
N SER A 231 7.31 -23.33 -5.92
CA SER A 231 7.65 -22.48 -4.79
C SER A 231 7.50 -20.99 -5.10
N ASN A 232 7.27 -20.17 -4.06
CA ASN A 232 7.22 -18.71 -4.22
C ASN A 232 8.50 -18.14 -4.86
N GLY A 233 9.67 -18.68 -4.52
CA GLY A 233 10.94 -18.26 -5.11
C GLY A 233 11.05 -18.57 -6.61
N GLU A 234 10.62 -19.76 -7.04
CA GLU A 234 10.56 -20.12 -8.46
C GLU A 234 9.58 -19.23 -9.22
N ILE A 235 8.38 -19.00 -8.66
CA ILE A 235 7.37 -18.14 -9.27
C ILE A 235 7.92 -16.74 -9.50
N ILE A 236 8.52 -16.14 -8.47
CA ILE A 236 9.14 -14.80 -8.56
C ILE A 236 10.23 -14.81 -9.63
N ASN A 237 11.13 -15.79 -9.63
CA ASN A 237 12.24 -15.87 -10.57
C ASN A 237 11.74 -16.00 -12.02
N THR A 238 10.85 -16.94 -12.29
CA THR A 238 10.33 -17.21 -13.65
C THR A 238 9.63 -15.98 -14.22
N LEU A 239 8.74 -15.35 -13.44
CA LEU A 239 7.99 -14.18 -13.91
C LEU A 239 8.89 -12.95 -14.08
N THR A 240 9.88 -12.76 -13.20
CA THR A 240 10.85 -11.67 -13.32
C THR A 240 11.69 -11.83 -14.59
N LEU A 241 12.20 -13.04 -14.86
CA LEU A 241 12.99 -13.32 -16.05
C LEU A 241 12.17 -13.22 -17.34
N ASP A 242 10.92 -13.68 -17.34
CA ASP A 242 10.01 -13.54 -18.48
C ASP A 242 9.79 -12.06 -18.82
N LEU A 243 9.44 -11.25 -17.83
CA LEU A 243 9.18 -9.82 -18.00
C LEU A 243 10.41 -9.08 -18.55
N ILE A 244 11.61 -9.38 -18.03
CA ILE A 244 12.86 -8.82 -18.56
C ILE A 244 13.07 -9.25 -20.01
N ASN A 245 12.97 -10.54 -20.31
CA ASN A 245 13.25 -11.07 -21.64
C ASN A 245 12.26 -10.59 -22.70
N ASN A 246 10.99 -10.47 -22.34
CA ASN A 246 9.94 -9.99 -23.23
C ASN A 246 10.03 -8.48 -23.45
N SER A 247 10.50 -7.71 -22.47
CA SER A 247 10.54 -6.24 -22.52
C SER A 247 11.88 -5.67 -23.04
N LYS A 248 12.99 -6.41 -22.98
CA LYS A 248 14.34 -5.90 -23.29
C LYS A 248 14.47 -5.26 -24.69
N ASP A 249 13.72 -5.77 -25.67
CA ASP A 249 13.78 -5.34 -27.08
C ASP A 249 12.53 -4.54 -27.51
N ARG A 250 11.63 -4.23 -26.58
CA ARG A 250 10.36 -3.53 -26.81
C ARG A 250 10.37 -2.19 -26.09
N ASP A 251 9.55 -1.26 -26.53
CA ASP A 251 9.33 0.04 -25.90
C ASP A 251 8.12 0.01 -24.92
N CYS A 252 7.81 -1.15 -24.39
CA CYS A 252 6.80 -1.37 -23.36
C CYS A 252 7.30 -2.42 -22.34
N ILE A 253 6.71 -2.40 -21.14
CA ILE A 253 7.00 -3.37 -20.09
C ILE A 253 5.82 -4.34 -19.99
N GLY A 254 6.08 -5.64 -20.03
CA GLY A 254 5.03 -6.65 -20.01
C GLY A 254 5.53 -8.08 -19.96
N PHE A 255 4.65 -9.01 -19.58
CA PHE A 255 4.90 -10.45 -19.67
C PHE A 255 4.78 -10.94 -21.11
N SER A 256 5.33 -12.10 -21.43
CA SER A 256 4.98 -12.80 -22.67
C SER A 256 3.50 -13.19 -22.67
N ASP A 257 2.88 -13.35 -23.84
CA ASP A 257 1.47 -13.72 -23.94
C ASP A 257 1.20 -15.08 -23.27
N ASP A 258 2.15 -16.02 -23.41
CA ASP A 258 2.09 -17.34 -22.78
C ASP A 258 2.08 -17.22 -21.24
N LYS A 259 3.05 -16.50 -20.65
CA LYS A 259 3.09 -16.34 -19.18
C LYS A 259 1.93 -15.49 -18.67
N PHE A 260 1.47 -14.51 -19.44
CA PHE A 260 0.30 -13.72 -19.07
C PHE A 260 -0.98 -14.56 -18.95
N ALA A 261 -1.16 -15.54 -19.84
CA ALA A 261 -2.28 -16.47 -19.77
C ALA A 261 -2.22 -17.32 -18.47
N ILE A 262 -1.04 -17.82 -18.11
CA ILE A 262 -0.87 -18.63 -16.89
C ILE A 262 -1.02 -17.77 -15.62
N ILE A 263 -0.48 -16.54 -15.59
CA ILE A 263 -0.69 -15.57 -14.49
C ILE A 263 -2.18 -15.32 -14.28
N SER A 264 -2.94 -15.17 -15.37
CA SER A 264 -4.39 -14.94 -15.31
C SER A 264 -5.11 -16.14 -14.70
N GLN A 265 -4.72 -17.37 -15.04
CA GLN A 265 -5.26 -18.58 -14.41
C GLN A 265 -4.93 -18.65 -12.92
N LEU A 266 -3.67 -18.36 -12.55
CA LEU A 266 -3.23 -18.38 -11.16
C LEU A 266 -3.98 -17.36 -10.30
N ARG A 267 -4.21 -16.17 -10.85
CA ARG A 267 -5.00 -15.13 -10.16
C ARG A 267 -6.44 -15.57 -9.94
N THR A 268 -7.09 -16.12 -10.97
CA THR A 268 -8.47 -16.64 -10.85
C THR A 268 -8.53 -17.70 -9.75
N PHE A 269 -7.56 -18.62 -9.72
CA PHE A 269 -7.43 -19.61 -8.65
C PHE A 269 -7.29 -18.97 -7.26
N ASN A 270 -6.38 -18.01 -7.07
CA ASN A 270 -6.22 -17.31 -5.79
C ASN A 270 -7.53 -16.64 -5.36
N TYR A 271 -8.26 -16.04 -6.30
CA TYR A 271 -9.51 -15.36 -6.02
C TYR A 271 -10.61 -16.31 -5.55
N GLU A 272 -10.83 -17.38 -6.28
CA GLU A 272 -11.89 -18.35 -6.02
C GLU A 272 -11.59 -19.22 -4.79
N ARG A 273 -10.33 -19.65 -4.61
CA ARG A 273 -9.98 -20.63 -3.57
C ARG A 273 -9.48 -19.99 -2.27
N ILE A 274 -8.84 -18.82 -2.34
CA ILE A 274 -8.23 -18.17 -1.17
C ILE A 274 -9.11 -17.01 -0.69
N TYR A 275 -9.33 -15.98 -1.52
CA TYR A 275 -10.02 -14.77 -1.06
C TYR A 275 -11.53 -14.96 -0.88
N HIS A 276 -12.15 -15.91 -1.59
CA HIS A 276 -13.59 -16.23 -1.49
C HIS A 276 -13.91 -17.36 -0.51
N ASN A 277 -12.90 -17.87 0.20
CA ASN A 277 -13.08 -18.91 1.19
C ASN A 277 -14.04 -18.47 2.32
N GLN A 278 -14.90 -19.39 2.80
CA GLN A 278 -15.91 -19.12 3.82
C GLN A 278 -15.32 -18.60 5.13
N GLN A 279 -14.16 -19.12 5.56
CA GLN A 279 -13.49 -18.65 6.78
C GLN A 279 -13.08 -17.19 6.66
N MET A 280 -12.60 -16.78 5.47
CA MET A 280 -12.28 -15.39 5.19
C MET A 280 -13.54 -14.53 5.28
N ARG A 281 -14.68 -14.98 4.74
CA ARG A 281 -15.94 -14.19 4.74
C ARG A 281 -16.40 -13.75 6.15
N GLN A 282 -16.48 -14.66 7.12
CA GLN A 282 -16.90 -14.34 8.49
C GLN A 282 -16.00 -13.29 9.15
N ARG A 283 -14.70 -13.38 8.85
CA ARG A 283 -13.70 -12.44 9.33
C ARG A 283 -13.86 -11.06 8.69
N LYS A 284 -14.17 -11.00 7.39
CA LYS A 284 -14.47 -9.74 6.68
C LYS A 284 -15.64 -9.00 7.31
N GLU A 285 -16.72 -9.71 7.63
CA GLU A 285 -17.91 -9.14 8.30
C GLU A 285 -17.58 -8.56 9.68
N THR A 286 -16.75 -9.28 10.45
CA THR A 286 -16.29 -8.79 11.76
C THR A 286 -15.44 -7.53 11.63
N ILE A 287 -14.48 -7.51 10.70
CA ILE A 287 -13.62 -6.34 10.46
C ILE A 287 -14.45 -5.13 10.03
N ASP A 288 -15.38 -5.31 9.08
CA ASP A 288 -16.26 -4.24 8.60
C ASP A 288 -17.06 -3.62 9.75
N LYS A 289 -17.70 -4.46 10.57
CA LYS A 289 -18.44 -3.99 11.74
C LYS A 289 -17.54 -3.20 12.70
N CYS A 290 -16.39 -3.75 13.07
CA CYS A 290 -15.50 -3.11 14.02
C CYS A 290 -15.00 -1.74 13.52
N ILE A 291 -14.61 -1.63 12.25
CA ILE A 291 -14.16 -0.36 11.67
C ILE A 291 -15.30 0.66 11.63
N ARG A 292 -16.53 0.25 11.29
CA ARG A 292 -17.70 1.14 11.34
C ARG A 292 -17.97 1.65 12.75
N ASP A 293 -17.88 0.78 13.75
CA ASP A 293 -18.09 1.14 15.15
C ASP A 293 -17.02 2.13 15.64
N LEU A 294 -15.75 1.91 15.27
CA LEU A 294 -14.67 2.87 15.53
C LEU A 294 -14.92 4.22 14.85
N PHE A 295 -15.28 4.20 13.57
CA PHE A 295 -15.54 5.41 12.80
C PHE A 295 -16.68 6.22 13.44
N ALA A 296 -17.79 5.56 13.78
CA ALA A 296 -18.93 6.18 14.45
C ALA A 296 -18.55 6.73 15.84
N TYR A 297 -17.70 6.03 16.59
CA TYR A 297 -17.19 6.50 17.88
C TYR A 297 -16.39 7.80 17.73
N PHE A 298 -15.39 7.84 16.84
CA PHE A 298 -14.58 9.03 16.63
C PHE A 298 -15.38 10.19 16.04
N ARG A 299 -16.37 9.92 15.18
CA ARG A 299 -17.29 10.95 14.67
C ARG A 299 -18.08 11.61 15.80
N ARG A 300 -18.67 10.83 16.72
CA ARG A 300 -19.38 11.38 17.89
C ARG A 300 -18.47 12.21 18.79
N LEU A 301 -17.22 11.77 19.00
CA LEU A 301 -16.25 12.54 19.79
C LEU A 301 -15.95 13.89 19.13
N PHE A 302 -15.70 13.89 17.82
CA PHE A 302 -15.41 15.11 17.08
C PHE A 302 -16.62 16.06 17.02
N GLU A 303 -17.83 15.54 16.83
CA GLU A 303 -19.06 16.34 16.87
C GLU A 303 -19.28 17.00 18.23
N ARG A 304 -18.89 16.32 19.32
CA ARG A 304 -19.04 16.81 20.69
C ARG A 304 -17.99 17.85 21.07
N TYR A 305 -16.73 17.61 20.74
CA TYR A 305 -15.60 18.39 21.26
C TYR A 305 -14.86 19.20 20.19
N GLY A 306 -15.03 18.88 18.90
CA GLY A 306 -14.33 19.51 17.79
C GLY A 306 -12.81 19.51 18.01
N PHE A 307 -12.20 20.69 17.85
CA PHE A 307 -10.76 20.90 18.06
C PHE A 307 -10.39 21.33 19.49
N ASP A 308 -11.31 21.23 20.46
CA ASP A 308 -11.00 21.38 21.88
C ASP A 308 -10.36 20.09 22.41
N TYR A 309 -9.05 19.97 22.24
CA TYR A 309 -8.31 18.74 22.54
C TYR A 309 -8.37 18.34 24.02
N ASP A 310 -8.46 19.31 24.93
CA ASP A 310 -8.44 19.04 26.36
C ASP A 310 -9.80 18.48 26.84
N ALA A 311 -10.90 18.83 26.17
CA ALA A 311 -12.23 18.33 26.47
C ALA A 311 -12.39 16.80 26.25
N TYR A 312 -11.57 16.18 25.40
CA TYR A 312 -11.58 14.72 25.17
C TYR A 312 -11.19 13.93 26.43
N THR A 313 -10.50 14.55 27.40
CA THR A 313 -10.16 13.91 28.68
C THR A 313 -11.40 13.55 29.50
N ALA A 314 -12.52 14.24 29.29
CA ALA A 314 -13.79 13.98 29.96
C ALA A 314 -14.38 12.60 29.64
N GLU A 315 -13.98 11.98 28.53
CA GLU A 315 -14.42 10.62 28.16
C GLU A 315 -13.81 9.54 29.06
N GLY A 316 -12.71 9.83 29.76
CA GLY A 316 -12.04 8.87 30.64
C GLY A 316 -11.48 7.63 29.94
N LYS A 317 -11.42 7.62 28.60
CA LYS A 317 -10.87 6.54 27.77
C LYS A 317 -9.55 6.93 27.15
N GLN A 318 -8.60 6.00 27.13
CA GLN A 318 -7.27 6.22 26.54
C GLN A 318 -7.38 6.47 25.03
N THR A 319 -8.33 5.82 24.35
CA THR A 319 -8.60 6.03 22.92
C THR A 319 -8.99 7.48 22.59
N ALA A 320 -9.88 8.09 23.37
CA ALA A 320 -10.29 9.48 23.15
C ALA A 320 -9.11 10.45 23.30
N PHE A 321 -8.28 10.24 24.33
CA PHE A 321 -7.07 11.03 24.54
C PHE A 321 -6.06 10.88 23.39
N ASN A 322 -5.84 9.65 22.91
CA ASN A 322 -4.93 9.38 21.81
C ASN A 322 -5.38 10.05 20.51
N PHE A 323 -6.69 10.07 20.24
CA PHE A 323 -7.26 10.75 19.07
C PHE A 323 -7.07 12.27 19.16
N ALA A 324 -7.35 12.88 20.32
CA ALA A 324 -7.10 14.31 20.55
C ALA A 324 -5.62 14.68 20.38
N LYS A 325 -4.72 13.86 20.93
CA LYS A 325 -3.27 14.03 20.79
C LYS A 325 -2.84 13.94 19.32
N TYR A 326 -3.39 13.00 18.56
CA TYR A 326 -3.15 12.88 17.13
C TYR A 326 -3.58 14.16 16.39
N MET A 327 -4.82 14.61 16.55
CA MET A 327 -5.32 15.82 15.90
C MET A 327 -4.50 17.06 16.28
N ARG A 328 -4.07 17.16 17.55
CA ARG A 328 -3.19 18.23 18.01
C ARG A 328 -1.84 18.21 17.30
N SER A 329 -1.26 17.03 17.10
CA SER A 329 0.00 16.90 16.36
C SER A 329 -0.15 17.22 14.87
N MET A 330 -1.34 17.00 14.31
CA MET A 330 -1.69 17.25 12.90
C MET A 330 -2.31 18.63 12.67
N LYS A 331 -2.13 19.57 13.62
CA LYS A 331 -2.79 20.89 13.59
C LYS A 331 -2.56 21.65 12.29
N LYS A 332 -1.36 21.56 11.71
CA LYS A 332 -1.01 22.21 10.43
C LYS A 332 -1.94 21.74 9.31
N VAL A 333 -2.09 20.42 9.17
CA VAL A 333 -2.93 19.82 8.12
C VAL A 333 -4.41 20.13 8.31
N TYR A 334 -4.94 19.96 9.53
CA TYR A 334 -6.38 20.03 9.76
C TYR A 334 -6.92 21.43 10.08
N ARG A 335 -6.06 22.40 10.40
CA ARG A 335 -6.47 23.80 10.61
C ARG A 335 -6.13 24.72 9.45
N GLU A 336 -5.05 24.46 8.69
CA GLU A 336 -4.70 25.31 7.54
C GLU A 336 -5.49 24.93 6.28
N ALA A 337 -5.92 23.67 6.18
CA ALA A 337 -6.93 23.23 5.22
C ALA A 337 -8.15 22.73 6.00
N PRO A 338 -9.39 23.21 5.72
CA PRO A 338 -10.59 22.63 6.32
C PRO A 338 -10.76 21.20 5.80
N ALA A 339 -10.16 20.24 6.50
CA ALA A 339 -10.37 18.83 6.25
C ALA A 339 -11.79 18.45 6.68
N LEU A 340 -12.44 17.56 5.93
CA LEU A 340 -13.71 17.02 6.38
C LEU A 340 -13.45 16.16 7.62
N VAL A 341 -14.38 16.16 8.58
CA VAL A 341 -14.30 15.32 9.79
C VAL A 341 -14.00 13.85 9.44
N ASP A 342 -14.62 13.37 8.35
CA ASP A 342 -14.41 12.03 7.83
C ASP A 342 -12.97 11.77 7.38
N ASP A 343 -12.26 12.79 6.87
CA ASP A 343 -10.85 12.67 6.48
C ASP A 343 -9.95 12.51 7.71
N ILE A 344 -10.21 13.29 8.76
CA ILE A 344 -9.46 13.23 10.02
C ILE A 344 -9.59 11.83 10.64
N ILE A 345 -10.81 11.30 10.65
CA ILE A 345 -11.11 9.98 11.20
C ILE A 345 -10.50 8.88 10.33
N ALA A 346 -10.64 8.97 9.01
CA ALA A 346 -10.06 8.01 8.08
C ALA A 346 -8.53 7.99 8.18
N ASP A 347 -7.88 9.15 8.22
CA ASP A 347 -6.42 9.26 8.38
C ASP A 347 -5.96 8.61 9.70
N TYR A 348 -6.71 8.85 10.78
CA TYR A 348 -6.39 8.29 12.09
C TYR A 348 -6.52 6.76 12.11
N ILE A 349 -7.65 6.22 11.65
CA ILE A 349 -7.92 4.78 11.62
C ILE A 349 -6.96 4.07 10.65
N ALA A 350 -6.78 4.60 9.43
CA ALA A 350 -5.86 4.03 8.45
C ALA A 350 -4.41 4.01 8.96
N GLY A 351 -4.04 4.99 9.77
CA GLY A 351 -2.73 5.09 10.41
C GLY A 351 -2.45 4.04 11.49
N MET A 352 -3.46 3.28 11.94
CA MET A 352 -3.31 2.25 12.99
C MET A 352 -2.64 0.98 12.45
N THR A 353 -1.90 0.29 13.32
CA THR A 353 -1.51 -1.11 13.07
C THR A 353 -2.69 -2.03 13.38
N ASP A 354 -2.65 -3.28 12.93
CA ASP A 354 -3.76 -4.21 13.17
C ASP A 354 -3.95 -4.47 14.67
N SER A 355 -2.85 -4.67 15.41
CA SER A 355 -2.88 -4.85 16.86
C SER A 355 -3.43 -3.64 17.60
N PHE A 356 -2.95 -2.44 17.26
CA PHE A 356 -3.42 -1.21 17.89
C PHE A 356 -4.91 -0.95 17.58
N ALA A 357 -5.36 -1.28 16.37
CA ALA A 357 -6.77 -1.17 16.02
C ALA A 357 -7.62 -2.11 16.89
N LEU A 358 -7.15 -3.33 17.18
CA LEU A 358 -7.83 -4.26 18.10
C LEU A 358 -7.87 -3.72 19.54
N ASP A 359 -6.75 -3.19 20.06
CA ASP A 359 -6.71 -2.59 21.40
C ASP A 359 -7.70 -1.42 21.52
N VAL A 360 -7.79 -0.60 20.47
CA VAL A 360 -8.75 0.51 20.38
C VAL A 360 -10.19 0.00 20.31
N MET A 361 -10.46 -1.08 19.56
CA MET A 361 -11.77 -1.72 19.53
C MET A 361 -12.17 -2.23 20.91
N GLU A 362 -11.24 -2.87 21.63
CA GLU A 362 -11.47 -3.37 22.98
C GLU A 362 -11.83 -2.21 23.95
N ASP A 363 -11.05 -1.13 23.96
CA ASP A 363 -11.30 0.06 24.80
C ASP A 363 -12.62 0.77 24.46
N VAL A 364 -13.03 0.78 23.18
CA VAL A 364 -14.26 1.44 22.73
C VAL A 364 -15.49 0.59 23.04
N ILE A 365 -15.44 -0.71 22.74
CA ILE A 365 -16.60 -1.61 22.75
C ILE A 365 -16.86 -2.17 24.15
N LEU A 366 -15.82 -2.54 24.89
CA LEU A 366 -16.02 -3.13 26.22
C LEU A 366 -16.39 -2.04 27.24
N PRO A 367 -17.35 -2.31 28.14
CA PRO A 367 -17.65 -1.42 29.24
C PRO A 367 -16.47 -1.36 30.21
N ASN A 368 -16.16 -0.17 30.71
CA ASN A 368 -15.13 -0.01 31.74
C ASN A 368 -15.46 -0.91 32.94
N SER A 369 -14.48 -1.67 33.41
CA SER A 369 -14.63 -2.44 34.65
C SER A 369 -14.94 -1.49 35.80
N ILE A 370 -16.01 -1.75 36.55
CA ILE A 370 -16.29 -1.03 37.80
C ILE A 370 -15.15 -1.35 38.76
N LYS A 371 -14.34 -0.35 39.12
CA LYS A 371 -13.32 -0.50 40.17
C LYS A 371 -14.02 -0.53 41.52
N PHE A 372 -14.15 -1.72 42.09
CA PHE A 372 -14.51 -1.86 43.51
C PHE A 372 -13.25 -1.58 44.33
N PHE A 373 -13.20 -0.43 45.00
CA PHE A 373 -12.20 -0.20 46.03
C PHE A 373 -12.61 -1.03 47.25
N SER A 374 -11.95 -2.18 47.44
CA SER A 374 -12.08 -3.01 48.64
C SER A 374 -11.26 -2.45 49.79
#